data_AF-A0A818QGV8-F1
#
_entry.id   AF-A0A818QGV8-F1
#
_cell.length_a   1.000
_cell.length_b   1.000
_cell.length_c   1.000
_cell.angle_alpha   90.00
_cell.angle_beta   90.00
_cell.angle_gamma   90.00
#
_symmetry.space_group_name_H-M   'P 1'
#
loop_
_entity.id
_entity.type
_entity.pdbx_description
1 polymer ?
#
loop_
_entity_poly.entity_id
_entity_poly.type
_entity_poly.pdbx_seq_one_letter_code
_entity_poly.pdbx_strand_id
1 'polypeptide(L)'
;MATKEKPRRKLALVIGIGKYDHCEELQNPENDANDMSSALESIDFNVTKRLHLRRAEMQRVLIDFENSIEQDDMVLFYFAGHGIQWEVRIKDQNYLIPKDTPTLNGAVLNRCAINAQDIIDTLSDRNPYVTIFLLDCCRKYHLCNPEVDARDPDASGSKSVGLKPMHKAGSLIAFACAPGTIAIEGKGQKNGLFTKHLLKHTTSVNEDIQMILRDVAKGVTQESKSKQIPFVSASLLERDMYLCSQQTKRPHKPGFLSDAADIRIRLRIDEINAIMQFC
;
A
#
# COMPACT_ATOMS: atom_id res chain seq x y z
N MET A 1 13.35 -23.06 5.36
CA MET A 1 14.15 -21.81 5.33
C MET A 1 13.77 -20.99 6.55
N ALA A 2 14.74 -20.48 7.31
CA ALA A 2 14.46 -19.69 8.49
C ALA A 2 13.66 -18.43 8.11
N THR A 3 12.50 -18.26 8.73
CA THR A 3 11.60 -17.12 8.49
C THR A 3 12.21 -15.87 9.13
N LYS A 4 12.70 -14.91 8.32
CA LYS A 4 13.23 -13.63 8.83
C LYS A 4 12.14 -12.85 9.58
N GLU A 5 12.39 -12.45 10.83
CA GLU A 5 11.43 -11.72 11.65
C GLU A 5 11.28 -10.22 11.26
N LYS A 6 12.20 -9.68 10.44
CA LYS A 6 12.24 -8.25 10.06
C LYS A 6 12.78 -8.03 8.65
N PRO A 7 12.41 -6.93 7.96
CA PRO A 7 12.99 -6.57 6.67
C PRO A 7 14.45 -6.12 6.83
N ARG A 8 15.23 -6.24 5.76
CA ARG A 8 16.62 -5.80 5.68
C ARG A 8 16.74 -4.28 5.73
N ARG A 9 15.98 -3.58 4.87
CA ARG A 9 15.81 -2.12 4.82
C ARG A 9 14.35 -1.81 4.51
N LYS A 10 13.96 -0.54 4.66
CA LYS A 10 12.67 -0.03 4.19
C LYS A 10 12.92 0.99 3.09
N LEU A 11 12.43 0.74 1.89
CA LEU A 11 12.56 1.61 0.73
C LEU A 11 11.17 2.10 0.34
N ALA A 12 11.04 3.39 0.00
CA ALA A 12 9.81 3.92 -0.55
C ALA A 12 10.05 4.74 -1.82
N LEU A 13 9.18 4.55 -2.80
CA LEU A 13 9.04 5.44 -3.95
C LEU A 13 7.70 6.18 -3.82
N VAL A 14 7.75 7.50 -3.71
CA VAL A 14 6.57 8.35 -3.51
C VAL A 14 6.45 9.30 -4.69
N ILE A 15 5.38 9.17 -5.46
CA ILE A 15 5.13 9.97 -6.66
C ILE A 15 3.83 10.76 -6.49
N GLY A 16 3.88 12.09 -6.67
CA GLY A 16 2.71 12.96 -6.69
C GLY A 16 2.61 13.75 -8.00
N ILE A 17 1.53 13.59 -8.76
CA ILE A 17 1.31 14.32 -10.01
C ILE A 17 -0.03 15.06 -9.93
N GLY A 18 0.06 16.38 -9.77
CA GLY A 18 -1.08 17.28 -9.74
C GLY A 18 -1.17 18.20 -10.96
N LYS A 19 -0.05 18.49 -11.63
CA LYS A 19 0.00 19.41 -12.78
C LYS A 19 0.10 18.61 -14.08
N TYR A 20 -0.93 18.66 -14.92
CA TYR A 20 -1.00 17.92 -16.17
C TYR A 20 -1.01 18.84 -17.38
N ASP A 21 -0.36 18.43 -18.46
CA ASP A 21 -0.24 19.25 -19.67
C ASP A 21 -1.52 19.18 -20.54
N HIS A 22 -2.31 18.11 -20.41
CA HIS A 22 -3.42 17.80 -21.32
C HIS A 22 -4.70 17.27 -20.62
N CYS A 23 -4.77 17.36 -19.29
CA CYS A 23 -5.99 17.03 -18.53
C CYS A 23 -6.15 17.93 -17.30
N GLU A 24 -7.27 17.76 -16.59
CA GLU A 24 -7.58 18.54 -15.39
C GLU A 24 -6.47 18.40 -14.33
N GLU A 25 -6.02 19.53 -13.79
CA GLU A 25 -5.07 19.54 -12.67
C GLU A 25 -5.74 19.11 -11.36
N LEU A 26 -4.95 18.49 -10.49
CA LEU A 26 -5.37 18.07 -9.15
C LEU A 26 -4.63 18.88 -8.10
N GLN A 27 -5.36 19.35 -7.08
CA GLN A 27 -4.81 20.23 -6.05
C GLN A 27 -3.99 19.50 -4.99
N ASN A 28 -4.38 18.26 -4.63
CA ASN A 28 -3.85 17.55 -3.47
C ASN A 28 -2.55 16.72 -3.70
N PRO A 29 -2.28 16.10 -4.87
CA PRO A 29 -1.20 15.12 -5.01
C PRO A 29 0.20 15.58 -4.60
N GLU A 30 0.52 16.86 -4.77
CA GLU A 30 1.81 17.42 -4.36
C GLU A 30 1.94 17.44 -2.82
N ASN A 31 0.91 17.91 -2.11
CA ASN A 31 0.87 17.90 -0.66
C ASN A 31 0.85 16.47 -0.11
N ASP A 32 0.07 15.60 -0.76
CA ASP A 32 -0.05 14.20 -0.39
C ASP A 32 1.30 13.47 -0.45
N ALA A 33 2.05 13.64 -1.54
CA ALA A 33 3.39 13.08 -1.67
C ALA A 33 4.39 13.69 -0.67
N ASN A 34 4.30 14.99 -0.40
CA ASN A 34 5.18 15.66 0.57
C ASN A 34 4.97 15.12 1.99
N ASP A 35 3.73 15.07 2.45
CA ASP A 35 3.39 14.64 3.80
C ASP A 35 3.62 13.14 3.98
N MET A 36 3.27 12.32 2.97
CA MET A 36 3.53 10.88 3.00
C MET A 36 5.02 10.56 3.08
N SER A 37 5.85 11.28 2.31
CA SER A 37 7.31 11.10 2.38
C SER A 37 7.84 11.40 3.78
N SER A 38 7.38 12.51 4.37
CA SER A 38 7.81 12.93 5.72
C SER A 38 7.39 11.92 6.79
N ALA A 39 6.17 11.37 6.68
CA ALA A 39 5.68 10.33 7.58
C ALA A 39 6.50 9.03 7.46
N LEU A 40 6.81 8.59 6.23
CA LEU A 40 7.60 7.38 5.98
C LEU A 40 9.06 7.55 6.44
N GLU A 41 9.68 8.70 6.18
CA GLU A 41 11.04 9.03 6.66
C GLU A 41 11.10 8.97 8.19
N SER A 42 10.05 9.44 8.89
CA SER A 42 9.99 9.41 10.36
C SER A 42 9.95 8.00 10.98
N ILE A 43 9.69 6.97 10.16
CA ILE A 43 9.64 5.55 10.56
C ILE A 43 10.67 4.70 9.81
N ASP A 44 11.80 5.32 9.46
CA ASP A 44 13.02 4.73 8.90
C ASP A 44 12.92 4.21 7.46
N PHE A 45 11.98 4.72 6.65
CA PHE A 45 12.05 4.49 5.20
C PHE A 45 13.10 5.38 4.55
N ASN A 46 13.89 4.80 3.64
CA ASN A 46 14.66 5.55 2.66
C ASN A 46 13.71 5.94 1.51
N VAL A 47 13.32 7.22 1.45
CA VAL A 47 12.28 7.70 0.54
C VAL A 47 12.88 8.36 -0.70
N THR A 48 12.50 7.88 -1.87
CA THR A 48 12.67 8.57 -3.15
C THR A 48 11.37 9.28 -3.51
N LYS A 49 11.28 10.59 -3.22
CA LYS A 49 10.13 11.41 -3.62
C LYS A 49 10.33 12.03 -5.00
N ARG A 50 9.29 12.00 -5.84
CA ARG A 50 9.24 12.70 -7.13
C ARG A 50 7.88 13.34 -7.36
N LEU A 51 7.87 14.46 -8.07
CA LEU A 51 6.66 15.22 -8.36
C LEU A 51 6.55 15.50 -9.85
N HIS A 52 5.32 15.50 -10.35
CA HIS A 52 4.97 15.98 -11.70
C HIS A 52 5.80 15.35 -12.83
N LEU A 53 6.13 14.06 -12.68
CA LEU A 53 6.98 13.34 -13.64
C LEU A 53 6.30 13.21 -15.00
N ARG A 54 7.08 13.45 -16.05
CA ARG A 54 6.78 13.01 -17.41
C ARG A 54 6.99 11.51 -17.56
N ARG A 55 6.43 10.92 -18.61
CA ARG A 55 6.47 9.46 -18.82
C ARG A 55 7.90 8.91 -18.78
N ALA A 56 8.80 9.50 -19.56
CA ALA A 56 10.17 9.02 -19.66
C ALA A 56 10.92 9.11 -18.32
N GLU A 57 10.66 10.17 -17.55
CA GLU A 57 11.23 10.37 -16.22
C GLU A 57 10.68 9.35 -15.23
N MET A 58 9.36 9.08 -15.28
CA MET A 58 8.70 8.07 -14.45
C MET A 58 9.24 6.67 -14.72
N GLN A 59 9.42 6.29 -16.00
CA GLN A 59 10.05 5.00 -16.36
C GLN A 59 11.47 4.88 -15.81
N ARG A 60 12.28 5.94 -15.96
CA ARG A 60 13.65 5.94 -15.45
C ARG A 60 13.69 5.81 -13.93
N VAL A 61 12.87 6.57 -13.21
CA VAL A 61 12.77 6.51 -11.75
C VAL A 61 12.33 5.11 -11.29
N LEU A 62 11.39 4.48 -11.99
CA LEU A 62 10.96 3.12 -11.67
C LEU A 62 12.10 2.10 -11.84
N ILE A 63 12.86 2.20 -12.95
CA ILE A 63 14.03 1.34 -13.20
C ILE A 63 15.10 1.56 -12.14
N ASP A 64 15.44 2.82 -11.83
CA ASP A 64 16.45 3.15 -10.82
C ASP A 64 16.03 2.65 -9.43
N PHE A 65 14.73 2.77 -9.09
CA PHE A 65 14.19 2.26 -7.83
C PHE A 65 14.20 0.73 -7.78
N GLU A 66 13.77 0.05 -8.85
CA GLU A 66 13.84 -1.41 -8.98
C GLU A 66 15.27 -1.93 -8.75
N ASN A 67 16.26 -1.30 -9.39
CA ASN A 67 17.66 -1.66 -9.25
C ASN A 67 18.23 -1.44 -7.84
N SER A 68 17.62 -0.55 -7.05
CA SER A 68 18.00 -0.32 -5.65
C SER A 68 17.47 -1.39 -4.68
N ILE A 69 16.45 -2.15 -5.10
CA ILE A 69 15.83 -3.20 -4.28
C ILE A 69 16.75 -4.42 -4.23
N GLU A 70 17.05 -4.83 -3.01
CA GLU A 70 17.74 -6.07 -2.70
C GLU A 70 16.78 -7.05 -2.02
N GLN A 71 17.16 -8.33 -2.03
CA GLN A 71 16.38 -9.37 -1.39
C GLN A 71 16.09 -9.04 0.09
N ASP A 72 14.86 -9.33 0.51
CA ASP A 72 14.34 -9.11 1.87
C ASP A 72 14.20 -7.62 2.29
N ASP A 73 14.24 -6.67 1.36
CA ASP A 73 13.82 -5.29 1.63
C ASP A 73 12.29 -5.20 1.78
N MET A 74 11.80 -4.28 2.62
CA MET A 74 10.41 -3.83 2.60
C MET A 74 10.29 -2.71 1.58
N VAL A 75 9.42 -2.87 0.59
CA VAL A 75 9.29 -1.92 -0.52
C VAL A 75 7.90 -1.31 -0.48
N LEU A 76 7.82 0.02 -0.46
CA LEU A 76 6.56 0.75 -0.51
C LEU A 76 6.53 1.64 -1.77
N PHE A 77 5.49 1.49 -2.58
CA PHE A 77 5.19 2.37 -3.69
C PHE A 77 3.93 3.16 -3.36
N TYR A 78 4.06 4.49 -3.34
CA TYR A 78 2.95 5.41 -3.16
C TYR A 78 2.78 6.26 -4.42
N PHE A 79 1.55 6.36 -4.91
CA PHE A 79 1.21 7.22 -6.03
C PHE A 79 -0.05 8.04 -5.73
N ALA A 80 0.05 9.36 -5.90
CA ALA A 80 -1.08 10.28 -5.92
C ALA A 80 -1.19 10.97 -7.28
N GLY A 81 -2.38 10.95 -7.89
CA GLY A 81 -2.61 11.57 -9.19
C GLY A 81 -3.76 10.95 -9.98
N HIS A 82 -3.74 11.14 -11.29
CA HIS A 82 -4.70 10.51 -12.19
C HIS A 82 -4.35 9.04 -12.43
N GLY A 83 -5.38 8.21 -12.39
CA GLY A 83 -5.33 6.80 -12.74
C GLY A 83 -6.52 6.45 -13.62
N ILE A 84 -6.34 5.50 -14.52
CA ILE A 84 -7.41 5.01 -15.39
C ILE A 84 -7.39 3.49 -15.45
N GLN A 85 -8.57 2.93 -15.62
CA GLN A 85 -8.69 1.56 -16.04
C GLN A 85 -9.05 1.53 -17.52
N TRP A 86 -8.42 0.62 -18.26
CA TRP A 86 -8.77 0.41 -19.66
C TRP A 86 -8.83 -1.08 -19.98
N GLU A 87 -9.85 -1.47 -20.73
CA GLU A 87 -10.03 -2.83 -21.23
C GLU A 87 -9.12 -3.07 -22.44
N VAL A 88 -8.20 -4.04 -22.33
CA VAL A 88 -7.35 -4.45 -23.45
C VAL A 88 -7.71 -5.89 -23.82
N ARG A 89 -8.56 -6.02 -24.85
CA ARG A 89 -8.99 -7.24 -25.57
C ARG A 89 -9.67 -8.35 -24.74
N ILE A 90 -9.11 -8.75 -23.59
CA ILE A 90 -9.55 -9.89 -22.76
C ILE A 90 -9.35 -9.61 -21.24
N LYS A 91 -8.60 -8.56 -20.85
CA LYS A 91 -8.36 -8.20 -19.43
C LYS A 91 -8.35 -6.69 -19.24
N ASP A 92 -8.92 -6.21 -18.14
CA ASP A 92 -8.79 -4.81 -17.74
C ASP A 92 -7.44 -4.60 -17.06
N GLN A 93 -6.83 -3.46 -17.36
CA GLN A 93 -5.56 -3.06 -16.78
C GLN A 93 -5.64 -1.67 -16.17
N ASN A 94 -4.78 -1.46 -15.18
CA ASN A 94 -4.70 -0.27 -14.37
C ASN A 94 -3.51 0.56 -14.83
N TYR A 95 -3.73 1.85 -15.10
CA TYR A 95 -2.70 2.73 -15.61
C TYR A 95 -2.58 3.99 -14.76
N LEU A 96 -1.35 4.37 -14.45
CA LEU A 96 -0.96 5.63 -13.84
C LEU A 96 -0.65 6.64 -14.94
N ILE A 97 -1.04 7.90 -14.75
CA ILE A 97 -0.98 8.93 -15.78
C ILE A 97 0.20 9.89 -15.51
N PRO A 98 1.24 9.88 -16.36
CA PRO A 98 2.27 10.91 -16.34
C PRO A 98 1.76 12.30 -16.72
N LYS A 99 2.50 13.33 -16.31
CA LYS A 99 2.19 14.75 -16.56
C LYS A 99 1.92 15.09 -18.03
N ASP A 100 2.73 14.54 -18.93
CA ASP A 100 2.76 14.81 -20.36
C ASP A 100 1.88 13.84 -21.17
N THR A 101 1.00 13.08 -20.50
CA THR A 101 0.10 12.16 -21.20
C THR A 101 -0.86 12.96 -22.09
N PRO A 102 -0.83 12.79 -23.42
CA PRO A 102 -1.76 13.48 -24.31
C PRO A 102 -3.20 13.01 -24.09
N THR A 103 -4.16 13.73 -24.65
CA THR A 103 -5.57 13.35 -24.65
C THR A 103 -5.74 11.88 -25.03
N LEU A 104 -6.21 11.08 -24.07
CA LEU A 104 -6.23 9.64 -24.19
C LEU A 104 -7.32 9.19 -25.18
N ASN A 105 -6.88 8.35 -26.12
CA ASN A 105 -7.74 7.39 -26.82
C ASN A 105 -7.15 5.98 -26.60
N GLY A 106 -7.92 4.93 -26.86
CA GLY A 106 -7.49 3.55 -26.56
C GLY A 106 -6.17 3.12 -27.21
N ALA A 107 -5.74 3.73 -28.32
CA ALA A 107 -4.48 3.42 -28.99
C ALA A 107 -3.26 4.13 -28.35
N VAL A 108 -3.48 5.29 -27.72
CA VAL A 108 -2.44 6.13 -27.12
C VAL A 108 -2.09 5.68 -25.70
N LEU A 109 -3.03 5.05 -25.02
CA LEU A 109 -2.96 4.68 -23.61
C LEU A 109 -1.73 3.80 -23.27
N ASN A 110 -1.51 2.72 -24.00
CA ASN A 110 -0.36 1.82 -23.77
C ASN A 110 0.99 2.50 -24.05
N ARG A 111 1.00 3.51 -24.92
CA ARG A 111 2.22 4.22 -25.32
C ARG A 111 2.55 5.39 -24.41
N CYS A 112 1.56 5.93 -23.70
CA CYS A 112 1.71 7.18 -22.94
C CYS A 112 1.49 7.01 -21.43
N ALA A 113 0.67 6.06 -20.97
CA ALA A 113 0.42 5.78 -19.55
C ALA A 113 1.24 4.58 -19.01
N ILE A 114 1.51 4.55 -17.71
CA ILE A 114 2.32 3.49 -17.08
C ILE A 114 1.40 2.42 -16.52
N ASN A 115 1.60 1.17 -16.93
CA ASN A 115 0.80 0.05 -16.41
C ASN A 115 1.19 -0.24 -14.95
N ALA A 116 0.22 -0.15 -14.04
CA ALA A 116 0.43 -0.35 -12.61
C ALA A 116 0.72 -1.82 -12.25
N GLN A 117 0.19 -2.77 -13.02
CA GLN A 117 0.47 -4.20 -12.82
C GLN A 117 1.94 -4.50 -13.17
N ASP A 118 2.47 -3.90 -14.23
CA ASP A 118 3.88 -4.05 -14.60
C ASP A 118 4.79 -3.57 -13.46
N ILE A 119 4.46 -2.45 -12.80
CA ILE A 119 5.20 -1.98 -11.61
C ILE A 119 5.13 -3.02 -10.48
N ILE A 120 3.96 -3.61 -10.22
CA ILE A 120 3.82 -4.62 -9.17
C ILE A 120 4.69 -5.84 -9.44
N ASP A 121 4.65 -6.33 -10.67
CA ASP A 121 5.38 -7.51 -11.07
C ASP A 121 6.89 -7.26 -11.00
N THR A 122 7.39 -6.15 -11.55
CA THR A 122 8.84 -5.86 -11.54
C THR A 122 9.39 -5.67 -10.13
N LEU A 123 8.70 -4.90 -9.27
CA LEU A 123 9.19 -4.67 -7.91
C LEU A 123 9.13 -5.96 -7.06
N SER A 124 8.11 -6.80 -7.27
CA SER A 124 7.96 -8.06 -6.51
C SER A 124 8.92 -9.15 -6.98
N ASP A 125 9.35 -9.15 -8.25
CA ASP A 125 10.30 -10.13 -8.79
C ASP A 125 11.72 -9.97 -8.22
N ARG A 126 12.00 -8.87 -7.50
CA ARG A 126 13.24 -8.66 -6.72
C ARG A 126 13.32 -9.46 -5.42
N ASN A 127 12.31 -10.29 -5.12
CA ASN A 127 12.17 -11.06 -3.89
C ASN A 127 12.28 -10.21 -2.59
N PRO A 128 11.52 -9.11 -2.49
CA PRO A 128 11.45 -8.31 -1.26
C PRO A 128 10.81 -9.10 -0.12
N TYR A 129 10.99 -8.63 1.11
CA TYR A 129 10.29 -9.13 2.29
C TYR A 129 8.78 -8.92 2.16
N VAL A 130 8.38 -7.77 1.62
CA VAL A 130 7.01 -7.43 1.26
C VAL A 130 7.03 -6.25 0.27
N THR A 131 6.03 -6.20 -0.61
CA THR A 131 5.78 -5.05 -1.48
C THR A 131 4.43 -4.43 -1.14
N ILE A 132 4.40 -3.13 -0.85
CA ILE A 132 3.21 -2.40 -0.41
C ILE A 132 2.90 -1.32 -1.44
N PHE A 133 1.71 -1.35 -2.03
CA PHE A 133 1.25 -0.36 -3.00
C PHE A 133 0.11 0.45 -2.41
N LEU A 134 0.27 1.77 -2.32
CA LEU A 134 -0.74 2.72 -1.85
C LEU A 134 -1.09 3.67 -3.00
N LEU A 135 -2.25 3.48 -3.61
CA LEU A 135 -2.64 4.16 -4.84
C LEU A 135 -3.78 5.15 -4.57
N ASP A 136 -3.43 6.41 -4.36
CA ASP A 136 -4.34 7.56 -4.21
C ASP A 136 -4.65 8.20 -5.56
N CYS A 137 -5.34 7.45 -6.40
CA CYS A 137 -5.73 7.91 -7.72
C CYS A 137 -7.21 7.68 -8.00
N CYS A 138 -7.78 8.61 -8.76
CA CYS A 138 -9.07 8.39 -9.40
C CYS A 138 -9.00 7.18 -10.33
N ARG A 139 -10.17 6.64 -10.65
CA ARG A 139 -10.30 5.49 -11.53
C ARG A 139 -11.27 5.81 -12.68
N LYS A 140 -11.27 7.07 -13.14
CA LYS A 140 -12.20 7.56 -14.17
C LYS A 140 -11.58 7.36 -15.56
N TYR A 141 -12.31 6.69 -16.45
CA TYR A 141 -11.89 6.41 -17.82
C TYR A 141 -11.74 7.68 -18.70
N HIS A 142 -12.50 8.74 -18.39
CA HIS A 142 -12.59 9.95 -19.22
C HIS A 142 -11.84 11.12 -18.56
N LEU A 143 -10.52 11.19 -18.77
CA LEU A 143 -9.70 12.27 -18.22
C LEU A 143 -9.57 13.50 -19.14
N CYS A 144 -9.91 13.38 -20.43
CA CYS A 144 -9.42 14.35 -21.43
C CYS A 144 -10.42 14.79 -22.52
N ASN A 145 -11.73 14.52 -22.47
CA ASN A 145 -12.62 14.99 -23.54
C ASN A 145 -14.08 15.33 -23.13
N PRO A 146 -14.37 16.57 -22.71
CA PRO A 146 -15.73 17.00 -22.35
C PRO A 146 -16.71 17.09 -23.53
N GLU A 147 -16.25 17.13 -24.79
CA GLU A 147 -17.14 17.14 -25.97
C GLU A 147 -17.73 15.76 -26.30
N VAL A 148 -17.08 14.67 -25.86
CA VAL A 148 -17.62 13.31 -25.95
C VAL A 148 -18.65 13.07 -24.85
N ASP A 149 -18.46 13.67 -23.67
CA ASP A 149 -19.43 13.66 -22.56
C ASP A 149 -20.79 14.30 -22.93
N ALA A 150 -20.81 15.25 -23.88
CA ALA A 150 -22.03 16.00 -24.24
C ALA A 150 -22.84 15.38 -25.38
N ARG A 151 -22.25 14.52 -26.22
CA ARG A 151 -22.88 14.06 -27.46
C ARG A 151 -23.48 12.67 -27.39
N ASP A 152 -23.07 11.82 -26.46
CA ASP A 152 -23.67 10.49 -26.35
C ASP A 152 -23.35 9.80 -25.00
N PRO A 153 -24.26 9.85 -24.02
CA PRO A 153 -24.08 9.12 -22.76
C PRO A 153 -24.18 7.59 -22.94
N ASP A 154 -24.67 7.09 -24.10
CA ASP A 154 -24.91 5.67 -24.38
C ASP A 154 -24.09 5.09 -25.55
N ALA A 155 -23.49 5.89 -26.45
CA ALA A 155 -22.70 5.33 -27.58
C ALA A 155 -21.27 4.88 -27.24
N SER A 156 -20.78 5.11 -26.02
CA SER A 156 -19.61 4.37 -25.53
C SER A 156 -20.08 3.22 -24.63
N GLY A 157 -20.19 2.02 -25.18
CA GLY A 157 -20.47 0.80 -24.41
C GLY A 157 -19.47 0.48 -23.29
N SER A 158 -18.44 1.31 -23.05
CA SER A 158 -17.63 1.27 -21.83
C SER A 158 -18.29 2.09 -20.74
N LYS A 159 -19.10 1.41 -19.92
CA LYS A 159 -19.45 1.87 -18.56
C LYS A 159 -18.18 2.38 -17.87
N SER A 160 -18.30 3.42 -17.05
CA SER A 160 -17.21 3.91 -16.20
C SER A 160 -16.76 2.81 -15.23
N VAL A 161 -15.80 2.00 -15.65
CA VAL A 161 -15.20 0.95 -14.82
C VAL A 161 -13.85 1.48 -14.33
N GLY A 162 -13.67 1.48 -13.01
CA GLY A 162 -12.44 1.91 -12.35
C GLY A 162 -11.60 0.73 -11.89
N LEU A 163 -10.30 0.93 -11.68
CA LEU A 163 -9.24 -0.08 -11.52
C LEU A 163 -9.68 -1.42 -10.89
N LYS A 164 -9.22 -2.54 -11.46
CA LYS A 164 -9.51 -3.88 -10.96
C LYS A 164 -8.58 -4.27 -9.80
N PRO A 165 -8.97 -5.26 -8.98
CA PRO A 165 -8.07 -5.88 -8.01
C PRO A 165 -6.81 -6.40 -8.72
N MET A 166 -5.65 -6.02 -8.21
CA MET A 166 -4.34 -6.55 -8.62
C MET A 166 -3.88 -7.55 -7.55
N HIS A 167 -3.08 -8.56 -7.91
CA HIS A 167 -2.61 -9.57 -6.96
C HIS A 167 -1.21 -10.06 -7.31
N LYS A 168 -0.37 -10.24 -6.29
CA LYS A 168 0.93 -10.92 -6.35
C LYS A 168 1.24 -11.46 -4.96
N ALA A 169 1.74 -12.69 -4.86
CA ALA A 169 2.14 -13.26 -3.57
C ALA A 169 3.24 -12.39 -2.92
N GLY A 170 3.13 -12.16 -1.60
CA GLY A 170 4.05 -11.28 -0.87
C GLY A 170 3.78 -9.79 -1.08
N SER A 171 2.63 -9.41 -1.65
CA SER A 171 2.24 -8.02 -1.83
C SER A 171 0.97 -7.64 -1.06
N LEU A 172 0.88 -6.35 -0.74
CA LEU A 172 -0.31 -5.67 -0.27
C LEU A 172 -0.58 -4.49 -1.18
N ILE A 173 -1.82 -4.32 -1.61
CA ILE A 173 -2.23 -3.28 -2.55
C ILE A 173 -3.48 -2.61 -2.00
N ALA A 174 -3.39 -1.34 -1.66
CA ALA A 174 -4.49 -0.52 -1.20
C ALA A 174 -4.77 0.59 -2.21
N PHE A 175 -6.04 0.79 -2.51
CA PHE A 175 -6.51 1.83 -3.40
C PHE A 175 -7.46 2.76 -2.67
N ALA A 176 -7.39 4.05 -2.98
CA ALA A 176 -8.24 5.09 -2.38
C ALA A 176 -9.74 4.87 -2.57
N CYS A 177 -10.15 4.12 -3.60
CA CYS A 177 -11.55 3.80 -3.88
C CYS A 177 -11.71 2.40 -4.51
N ALA A 178 -12.93 1.87 -4.48
CA ALA A 178 -13.31 0.56 -4.99
C ALA A 178 -13.36 0.53 -6.53
N PRO A 179 -13.31 -0.66 -7.16
CA PRO A 179 -13.45 -0.79 -8.61
C PRO A 179 -14.74 -0.12 -9.09
N GLY A 180 -14.67 0.65 -10.19
CA GLY A 180 -15.85 1.39 -10.69
C GLY A 180 -16.16 2.72 -9.99
N THR A 181 -15.39 3.17 -8.99
CA THR A 181 -15.70 4.38 -8.22
C THR A 181 -14.61 5.45 -8.27
N ILE A 182 -14.91 6.66 -7.81
CA ILE A 182 -14.03 7.84 -7.89
C ILE A 182 -13.54 8.20 -6.49
N ALA A 183 -12.26 8.57 -6.38
CA ALA A 183 -11.71 9.17 -5.17
C ALA A 183 -12.09 10.65 -5.11
N ILE A 184 -12.51 11.13 -3.95
CA ILE A 184 -12.93 12.52 -3.78
C ILE A 184 -11.71 13.41 -3.70
N GLU A 185 -11.59 14.37 -4.62
CA GLU A 185 -10.64 15.47 -4.48
C GLU A 185 -11.08 16.36 -3.31
N GLY A 186 -10.18 16.56 -2.34
CA GLY A 186 -10.44 17.36 -1.16
C GLY A 186 -10.38 18.84 -1.49
N LYS A 187 -11.36 19.38 -2.22
CA LYS A 187 -11.40 20.81 -2.56
C LYS A 187 -11.33 21.67 -1.30
N GLY A 188 -10.32 22.53 -1.22
CA GLY A 188 -10.04 23.37 -0.06
C GLY A 188 -9.44 22.63 1.16
N GLN A 189 -9.12 21.34 1.03
CA GLN A 189 -8.35 20.58 2.01
C GLN A 189 -6.89 20.50 1.58
N LYS A 190 -5.98 20.35 2.54
CA LYS A 190 -4.55 20.19 2.26
C LYS A 190 -4.28 18.91 1.46
N ASN A 191 -4.87 17.80 1.91
CA ASN A 191 -4.62 16.44 1.42
C ASN A 191 -5.89 15.78 0.86
N GLY A 192 -5.70 14.80 -0.03
CA GLY A 192 -6.75 13.89 -0.46
C GLY A 192 -7.29 13.06 0.71
N LEU A 193 -8.55 12.64 0.63
CA LEU A 193 -9.21 11.98 1.77
C LEU A 193 -8.52 10.67 2.19
N PHE A 194 -8.06 9.88 1.21
CA PHE A 194 -7.35 8.63 1.50
C PHE A 194 -6.00 8.91 2.17
N THR A 195 -5.20 9.82 1.62
CA THR A 195 -3.92 10.22 2.21
C THR A 195 -4.07 10.84 3.59
N LYS A 196 -5.08 11.69 3.81
CA LYS A 196 -5.41 12.24 5.14
C LYS A 196 -5.56 11.14 6.19
N HIS A 197 -6.30 10.09 5.87
CA HIS A 197 -6.50 8.98 6.81
C HIS A 197 -5.25 8.09 6.90
N LEU A 198 -4.52 7.84 5.81
CA LEU A 198 -3.23 7.13 5.88
C LEU A 198 -2.24 7.82 6.83
N LEU A 199 -2.07 9.13 6.73
CA LEU A 199 -1.14 9.91 7.55
C LEU A 199 -1.45 9.81 9.05
N LYS A 200 -2.71 9.59 9.42
CA LYS A 200 -3.12 9.40 10.82
C LYS A 200 -2.61 8.08 11.42
N HIS A 201 -2.45 7.05 10.59
CA HIS A 201 -2.17 5.68 11.05
C HIS A 201 -0.81 5.12 10.59
N THR A 202 -0.16 5.72 9.59
CA THR A 202 1.10 5.21 9.00
C THR A 202 2.23 5.11 10.02
N THR A 203 2.25 6.00 11.02
CA THR A 203 3.26 6.02 12.09
C THR A 203 2.83 5.24 13.34
N SER A 204 1.74 4.48 13.29
CA SER A 204 1.30 3.62 14.40
C SER A 204 2.37 2.58 14.73
N VAL A 205 2.81 2.57 15.99
CA VAL A 205 3.84 1.66 16.47
C VAL A 205 3.25 0.28 16.73
N ASN A 206 3.88 -0.76 16.16
CA ASN A 206 3.52 -2.17 16.35
C ASN A 206 2.06 -2.48 15.97
N GLU A 207 1.50 -1.74 15.01
CA GLU A 207 0.17 -2.00 14.46
C GLU A 207 0.30 -2.68 13.09
N ASP A 208 -0.42 -3.79 12.92
CA ASP A 208 -0.43 -4.54 11.66
C ASP A 208 -1.00 -3.66 10.53
N ILE A 209 -0.35 -3.68 9.37
CA ILE A 209 -0.73 -2.86 8.23
C ILE A 209 -2.16 -3.14 7.73
N GLN A 210 -2.67 -4.36 7.86
CA GLN A 210 -4.06 -4.65 7.47
C GLN A 210 -5.04 -4.00 8.44
N MET A 211 -4.68 -3.89 9.73
CA MET A 211 -5.45 -3.13 10.73
C MET A 211 -5.41 -1.63 10.45
N ILE A 212 -4.22 -1.08 10.16
CA ILE A 212 -4.04 0.31 9.71
C ILE A 212 -4.96 0.60 8.53
N LEU A 213 -4.93 -0.24 7.48
CA LEU A 213 -5.72 -0.03 6.27
C LEU A 213 -7.22 -0.23 6.48
N ARG A 214 -7.62 -1.09 7.42
CA ARG A 214 -9.02 -1.22 7.85
C ARG A 214 -9.52 0.06 8.51
N ASP A 215 -8.71 0.67 9.38
CA ASP A 215 -9.07 1.93 10.03
C ASP A 215 -9.08 3.10 9.04
N VAL A 216 -8.15 3.12 8.09
CA VAL A 216 -8.17 4.06 6.96
C VAL A 216 -9.46 3.89 6.15
N ALA A 217 -9.83 2.66 5.76
CA ALA A 217 -11.05 2.40 5.01
C ALA A 217 -12.31 2.85 5.78
N LYS A 218 -12.35 2.61 7.09
CA LYS A 218 -13.43 3.07 7.98
C LYS A 218 -13.51 4.60 8.01
N GLY A 219 -12.38 5.28 8.21
CA GLY A 219 -12.30 6.74 8.27
C GLY A 219 -12.74 7.42 6.97
N VAL A 220 -12.23 6.95 5.84
CA VAL A 220 -12.60 7.45 4.50
C VAL A 220 -14.09 7.22 4.20
N THR A 221 -14.60 6.03 4.48
CA THR A 221 -16.01 5.69 4.25
C THR A 221 -16.93 6.57 5.11
N GLN A 222 -16.59 6.78 6.38
CA GLN A 222 -17.38 7.60 7.29
C GLN A 222 -17.38 9.08 6.89
N GLU A 223 -16.21 9.65 6.62
CA GLU A 223 -16.08 11.08 6.28
C GLU A 223 -16.69 11.40 4.91
N SER A 224 -16.58 10.49 3.95
CA SER A 224 -17.20 10.64 2.62
C SER A 224 -18.70 10.34 2.60
N LYS A 225 -19.30 9.90 3.70
CA LYS A 225 -20.69 9.39 3.75
C LYS A 225 -20.92 8.27 2.73
N SER A 226 -19.99 7.31 2.70
CA SER A 226 -19.97 6.14 1.80
C SER A 226 -19.81 6.45 0.31
N LYS A 227 -19.44 7.69 -0.05
CA LYS A 227 -19.16 8.07 -1.45
C LYS A 227 -17.80 7.58 -1.94
N GLN A 228 -16.85 7.37 -1.03
CA GLN A 228 -15.54 6.81 -1.31
C GLN A 228 -15.29 5.64 -0.36
N ILE A 229 -15.02 4.47 -0.93
CA ILE A 229 -14.79 3.23 -0.18
C ILE A 229 -13.44 2.66 -0.62
N PRO A 230 -12.37 2.74 0.19
CA PRO A 230 -11.09 2.16 -0.15
C PRO A 230 -11.17 0.65 -0.35
N PHE A 231 -10.31 0.11 -1.22
CA PHE A 231 -10.23 -1.31 -1.52
C PHE A 231 -8.82 -1.83 -1.26
N VAL A 232 -8.71 -2.96 -0.59
CA VAL A 232 -7.43 -3.60 -0.24
C VAL A 232 -7.40 -5.02 -0.81
N SER A 233 -6.30 -5.37 -1.45
CA SER A 233 -5.95 -6.74 -1.81
C SER A 233 -4.64 -7.10 -1.12
N ALA A 234 -4.66 -8.15 -0.32
CA ALA A 234 -3.48 -8.59 0.44
C ALA A 234 -3.23 -10.08 0.15
N SER A 235 -2.00 -10.40 -0.22
CA SER A 235 -1.51 -11.77 -0.38
C SER A 235 -0.26 -11.95 0.50
N LEU A 236 -0.44 -11.70 1.80
CA LEU A 236 0.62 -11.80 2.79
C LEU A 236 0.79 -13.27 3.23
N LEU A 237 2.03 -13.74 3.26
CA LEU A 237 2.39 -15.14 3.50
C LEU A 237 2.48 -15.49 5.01
N GLU A 238 1.45 -15.12 5.79
CA GLU A 238 1.26 -15.53 7.21
C GLU A 238 2.03 -14.75 8.30
N ARG A 239 2.32 -13.45 8.13
CA ARG A 239 2.94 -12.64 9.19
C ARG A 239 2.25 -11.31 9.39
N ASP A 240 2.15 -10.90 10.66
CA ASP A 240 1.88 -9.51 11.01
C ASP A 240 2.99 -8.63 10.42
N MET A 241 2.59 -7.50 9.85
CA MET A 241 3.46 -6.60 9.12
C MET A 241 3.37 -5.19 9.69
N TYR A 242 4.46 -4.72 10.29
CA TYR A 242 4.52 -3.43 10.95
C TYR A 242 5.33 -2.44 10.11
N LEU A 243 4.73 -1.32 9.72
CA LEU A 243 5.44 -0.20 9.08
C LEU A 243 6.40 0.47 10.07
N CYS A 244 5.93 0.68 11.31
CA CYS A 244 6.73 1.16 12.42
C CYS A 244 6.81 0.07 13.49
N SER A 245 8.01 -0.47 13.71
CA SER A 245 8.24 -1.45 14.77
C SER A 245 9.15 -0.85 15.83
N GLN A 246 8.68 -0.77 17.08
CA GLN A 246 9.57 -0.57 18.22
C GLN A 246 9.72 -1.92 18.94
N GLN A 247 10.95 -2.25 19.35
CA GLN A 247 11.13 -3.37 20.27
C GLN A 247 10.37 -3.06 21.55
N THR A 248 9.19 -3.65 21.72
CA THR A 248 8.69 -3.87 23.05
C THR A 248 9.69 -4.83 23.68
N LYS A 249 10.37 -4.41 24.75
CA LYS A 249 10.88 -5.39 25.70
C LYS A 249 9.64 -6.21 26.05
N ARG A 250 9.51 -7.42 25.50
CA ARG A 250 8.46 -8.33 25.97
C ARG A 250 8.65 -8.33 27.49
N PRO A 251 7.65 -7.97 28.31
CA PRO A 251 7.76 -8.28 29.72
C PRO A 251 8.05 -9.77 29.74
N HIS A 252 9.18 -10.13 30.34
CA HIS A 252 9.52 -11.53 30.55
C HIS A 252 8.29 -12.11 31.25
N LYS A 253 7.45 -12.84 30.51
CA LYS A 253 6.49 -13.71 31.15
C LYS A 253 7.40 -14.68 31.91
N PRO A 254 7.48 -14.65 33.26
CA PRO A 254 8.07 -15.79 33.93
C PRO A 254 7.32 -16.99 33.35
N GLY A 255 8.10 -17.95 32.81
CA GLY A 255 7.51 -19.15 32.23
C GLY A 255 6.47 -19.67 33.22
N PHE A 256 5.31 -20.08 32.72
CA PHE A 256 4.47 -20.96 33.49
C PHE A 256 5.35 -22.17 33.82
N LEU A 257 5.92 -22.18 35.03
CA LEU A 257 6.34 -23.41 35.66
C LEU A 257 5.06 -24.24 35.70
N SER A 258 5.00 -25.24 34.83
CA SER A 258 4.02 -26.31 34.95
C SER A 258 4.40 -27.16 36.16
N ASP A 259 4.26 -26.60 37.36
CA ASP A 259 4.48 -27.29 38.62
C ASP A 259 3.27 -28.16 38.95
N ALA A 260 2.99 -29.12 38.08
CA ALA A 260 2.20 -30.30 38.41
C ALA A 260 3.03 -31.60 38.32
N ALA A 261 4.27 -31.53 37.82
CA ALA A 261 5.17 -32.68 37.75
C ALA A 261 6.22 -32.71 38.89
N ASP A 262 6.63 -31.57 39.45
CA ASP A 262 7.73 -31.51 40.43
C ASP A 262 7.32 -31.59 41.91
N ILE A 263 6.03 -31.64 42.23
CA ILE A 263 5.56 -31.81 43.62
C ILE A 263 5.57 -33.29 44.06
N ARG A 264 5.61 -34.25 43.13
CA ARG A 264 5.58 -35.69 43.49
C ARG A 264 6.93 -36.33 43.78
N ILE A 265 8.05 -35.68 43.44
CA ILE A 265 9.38 -36.27 43.72
C ILE A 265 9.92 -35.83 45.08
N ARG A 266 9.46 -34.70 45.63
CA ARG A 266 9.96 -34.19 46.92
C ARG A 266 9.32 -34.86 48.15
N LEU A 267 8.12 -35.40 48.04
CA LEU A 267 7.44 -36.07 49.15
C LEU A 267 7.90 -37.52 49.41
N ARG A 268 8.78 -38.10 48.58
CA ARG A 268 9.30 -39.47 48.78
C ARG A 268 10.69 -39.57 49.38
N ILE A 269 11.45 -38.47 49.46
CA ILE A 269 12.82 -38.49 49.99
C ILE A 269 12.83 -38.24 51.50
N ASP A 270 11.92 -37.41 52.01
CA ASP A 270 11.85 -37.12 53.45
C ASP A 270 11.28 -38.30 54.27
N GLU A 271 10.39 -39.11 53.70
CA GLU A 271 9.88 -40.34 54.36
C GLU A 271 10.90 -41.50 54.35
N ILE A 272 11.81 -41.56 53.39
CA ILE A 272 12.85 -42.61 53.34
C ILE A 272 13.98 -42.32 54.34
N ASN A 273 14.32 -41.05 54.56
CA ASN A 273 15.36 -40.67 55.53
C ASN A 273 14.91 -40.80 57.00
N ALA A 274 13.60 -40.81 57.28
CA ALA A 274 13.07 -41.02 58.63
C ALA A 274 13.08 -42.49 59.08
N ILE A 275 13.20 -43.46 58.17
CA ILE A 275 13.21 -44.89 58.48
C ILE A 275 14.64 -45.42 58.72
N MET A 276 15.68 -44.72 58.24
CA MET A 276 17.09 -45.14 58.36
C MET A 276 17.80 -44.67 59.63
N GLN A 277 17.08 -44.13 60.63
CA GLN A 277 17.65 -43.68 61.91
C GLN A 277 17.38 -44.61 63.11
N PHE A 278 16.81 -45.81 62.90
CA PHE A 278 16.53 -46.78 63.97
C PHE A 278 16.90 -48.25 63.64
N CYS A 279 17.97 -48.49 62.87
CA CYS A 279 18.58 -49.82 62.74
C CYS A 279 20.07 -49.75 63.03
#